data_AF-A0A7S3I1L4-F1
#
_entry.id   AF-A0A7S3I1L4-F1
#
_cell.length_a   1.000
_cell.length_b   1.000
_cell.length_c   1.000
_cell.angle_alpha   90.00
_cell.angle_beta   90.00
_cell.angle_gamma   90.00
#
_symmetry.space_group_name_H-M   'P 1'
#
loop_
_entity.id
_entity.type
_entity.pdbx_description
1 polymer ?
#
loop_
_entity_poly.entity_id
_entity_poly.type
_entity_poly.pdbx_seq_one_letter_code
_entity_poly.pdbx_strand_id
1 'polypeptide(L)'
;MERLELEPSQVAAVEQVEEKKKPIAKKKRTRAPKAAEETKTDGPAMRTRGRLAAFLANKKQDDSLKKMRIGVVFDELMMLHREHKNDHPERPERVMAIYLNLIKKELFSQLIRIESEEAVDEDLLLAHKQLHLHHVKEDAKDLERNKNLRTSQVDTYMNKFTDQAATISAGSTVEAVASVCSQMMVDQAFAIVRPPGHHAHNNQIAGFCFYNNVGVAARVAQ
;
A
#
# COMPACT_ATOMS: atom_id res chain seq x y z
N MET A 1 -9.27 -21.56 27.32
CA MET A 1 -8.85 -20.38 26.52
C MET A 1 -10.02 -19.42 26.55
N GLU A 2 -9.85 -18.31 27.24
CA GLU A 2 -10.86 -17.29 27.50
C GLU A 2 -11.17 -16.53 26.20
N ARG A 3 -12.45 -16.43 25.82
CA ARG A 3 -12.90 -15.57 24.71
C ARG A 3 -12.74 -14.12 25.17
N LEU A 4 -11.94 -13.33 24.47
CA LEU A 4 -12.03 -11.87 24.59
C LEU A 4 -13.32 -11.42 23.89
N GLU A 5 -14.34 -11.09 24.67
CA GLU A 5 -15.50 -10.35 24.21
C GLU A 5 -15.15 -8.85 24.19
N LEU A 6 -15.47 -8.16 23.10
CA LEU A 6 -15.23 -6.72 22.95
C LEU A 6 -16.27 -5.95 23.76
N GLU A 7 -15.83 -4.94 24.49
CA GLU A 7 -16.68 -4.14 25.36
C GLU A 7 -17.66 -3.25 24.55
N PRO A 8 -18.88 -2.98 25.05
CA PRO A 8 -19.91 -2.20 24.34
C PRO A 8 -19.46 -0.81 23.87
N SER A 9 -18.47 -0.20 24.53
CA SER A 9 -17.88 1.08 24.13
C SER A 9 -17.11 1.01 22.80
N GLN A 10 -16.63 -0.17 22.42
CA GLN A 10 -15.90 -0.40 21.18
C GLN A 10 -16.85 -0.59 19.99
N VAL A 11 -18.07 -1.08 20.23
CA VAL A 11 -19.11 -1.25 19.21
C VAL A 11 -19.70 0.12 18.81
N ALA A 12 -19.93 1.01 19.78
CA ALA A 12 -20.45 2.35 19.52
C ALA A 12 -19.50 3.25 18.71
N ALA A 13 -18.19 3.01 18.78
CA ALA A 13 -17.20 3.75 17.99
C ALA A 13 -17.24 3.35 16.49
N VAL A 14 -17.70 2.14 16.16
CA VAL A 14 -17.82 1.65 14.78
C VAL A 14 -19.03 2.26 14.07
N GLU A 15 -20.15 2.42 14.77
CA GLU A 15 -21.38 2.99 14.19
C GLU A 15 -21.27 4.51 13.93
N GLN A 16 -20.48 5.25 14.71
CA GLN A 16 -20.33 6.70 14.49
C GLN A 16 -19.44 7.08 13.29
N VAL A 17 -18.72 6.13 12.70
CA VAL A 17 -17.88 6.36 11.52
C VAL A 17 -18.70 6.33 10.21
N GLU A 18 -19.87 5.69 10.19
CA GLU A 18 -20.73 5.60 9.00
C GLU A 18 -21.38 6.94 8.61
N GLU A 19 -21.65 7.85 9.55
CA GLU A 19 -22.42 9.09 9.28
C GLU A 19 -21.62 10.26 8.69
N LYS A 20 -20.28 10.20 8.63
CA LYS A 20 -19.44 11.34 8.19
C LYS A 20 -18.70 11.08 6.87
N LYS A 21 -19.41 10.67 5.82
CA LYS A 21 -18.88 10.65 4.44
C LYS A 21 -19.50 11.77 3.59
N LYS A 22 -18.79 12.89 3.42
CA LYS A 22 -18.98 13.80 2.27
C LYS A 22 -17.94 13.47 1.19
N PRO A 23 -18.31 13.45 -0.10
CA PRO A 23 -17.38 13.10 -1.16
C PRO A 23 -16.38 14.22 -1.41
N ILE A 24 -15.09 13.91 -1.33
CA ILE A 24 -13.99 14.81 -1.74
C ILE A 24 -13.72 14.56 -3.23
N ALA A 25 -13.68 15.64 -4.01
CA ALA A 25 -13.51 15.61 -5.45
C ALA A 25 -12.15 15.03 -5.87
N LYS A 26 -12.17 14.08 -6.81
CA LYS A 26 -11.00 13.45 -7.43
C LYS A 26 -10.13 14.49 -8.16
N LYS A 27 -8.90 14.72 -7.70
CA LYS A 27 -7.92 15.53 -8.45
C LYS A 27 -7.33 14.69 -9.59
N LYS A 28 -7.65 15.05 -10.83
CA LYS A 28 -6.98 14.53 -12.03
C LYS A 28 -5.52 15.00 -12.06
N ARG A 29 -4.56 14.08 -12.18
CA ARG A 29 -3.15 14.41 -12.46
C ARG A 29 -3.05 14.90 -13.92
N THR A 30 -2.71 16.17 -14.13
CA THR A 30 -2.34 16.71 -15.43
C THR A 30 -0.83 16.98 -15.47
N ARG A 31 -0.19 16.62 -16.59
CA ARG A 31 1.26 16.66 -16.81
C ARG A 31 1.63 17.99 -17.45
N ALA A 32 2.60 18.71 -16.87
CA ALA A 32 3.10 19.98 -17.41
C ALA A 32 4.04 19.76 -18.62
N PRO A 33 4.06 20.69 -19.60
CA PRO A 33 4.92 20.59 -20.78
C PRO A 33 6.37 21.00 -20.50
N LYS A 34 7.32 20.39 -21.22
CA LYS A 34 8.76 20.72 -21.22
C LYS A 34 9.02 21.95 -22.09
N ALA A 35 9.77 22.93 -21.57
CA ALA A 35 10.41 23.97 -22.35
C ALA A 35 11.82 23.53 -22.76
N ALA A 36 12.18 23.84 -24.01
CA ALA A 36 13.51 23.65 -24.59
C ALA A 36 14.23 24.99 -24.65
N GLU A 37 15.54 25.00 -24.37
CA GLU A 37 16.43 26.04 -24.90
C GLU A 37 17.86 25.49 -24.98
N GLU A 38 18.46 25.62 -26.16
CA GLU A 38 19.86 25.33 -26.47
C GLU A 38 20.71 26.59 -26.26
N THR A 39 21.99 26.46 -25.86
CA THR A 39 23.10 27.25 -26.42
C THR A 39 24.45 26.57 -26.14
N LYS A 40 25.30 26.51 -27.18
CA LYS A 40 26.71 26.07 -27.20
C LYS A 40 27.61 27.20 -26.67
N THR A 41 28.76 26.99 -26.02
CA THR A 41 30.06 26.67 -26.64
C THR A 41 31.18 26.58 -25.57
N ASP A 42 32.17 25.72 -25.87
CA ASP A 42 33.61 25.75 -25.57
C ASP A 42 34.20 25.57 -24.15
N GLY A 43 35.08 24.55 -24.03
CA GLY A 43 36.08 24.38 -22.95
C GLY A 43 37.40 25.15 -23.26
N PRO A 44 38.57 24.86 -22.62
CA PRO A 44 38.90 23.66 -21.84
C PRO A 44 39.59 23.90 -20.46
N ALA A 45 39.55 22.83 -19.65
CA ALA A 45 40.45 22.42 -18.57
C ALA A 45 41.58 23.36 -18.10
N MET A 46 41.36 24.11 -17.01
CA MET A 46 42.42 24.48 -16.04
C MET A 46 41.85 25.09 -14.74
N ARG A 47 41.13 24.35 -13.88
CA ARG A 47 40.68 24.86 -12.56
C ARG A 47 40.13 23.83 -11.55
N THR A 48 40.48 22.55 -11.67
CA THR A 48 39.79 21.48 -10.92
C THR A 48 40.46 21.02 -9.61
N ARG A 49 41.68 21.48 -9.26
CA ARG A 49 42.35 21.03 -8.02
C ARG A 49 42.01 21.84 -6.76
N GLY A 50 41.70 23.14 -6.88
CA GLY A 50 41.41 24.00 -5.72
C GLY A 50 39.98 23.89 -5.17
N ARG A 51 38.99 23.61 -6.04
CA ARG A 51 37.58 23.48 -5.63
C ARG A 51 37.28 22.16 -4.93
N LEU A 52 37.98 21.07 -5.27
CA LEU A 52 37.79 19.78 -4.62
C LEU A 52 38.31 19.79 -3.18
N ALA A 53 39.46 20.43 -2.93
CA ALA A 53 39.99 20.59 -1.57
C ALA A 53 39.06 21.46 -0.70
N ALA A 54 38.48 22.55 -1.24
CA ALA A 54 37.51 23.38 -0.52
C ALA A 54 36.15 22.68 -0.32
N PHE A 55 35.72 21.83 -1.25
CA PHE A 55 34.50 21.02 -1.14
C PHE A 55 34.66 19.89 -0.10
N LEU A 56 35.84 19.27 -0.05
CA LEU A 56 36.17 18.23 0.93
C LEU A 56 36.44 18.82 2.33
N ALA A 57 37.00 20.02 2.43
CA ALA A 57 37.26 20.70 3.70
C ALA A 57 35.97 21.19 4.40
N ASN A 58 34.87 21.39 3.66
CA ASN A 58 33.58 21.81 4.21
C ASN A 58 32.65 20.65 4.60
N LYS A 59 33.12 19.40 4.54
CA LYS A 59 32.35 18.23 4.97
C LYS A 59 32.67 17.77 6.39
N LYS A 60 33.01 18.70 7.28
CA LYS A 60 32.72 18.55 8.72
C LYS A 60 31.30 19.04 8.98
N GLN A 61 30.34 18.36 8.35
CA GLN A 61 28.98 18.40 8.85
C GLN A 61 28.95 17.40 9.99
N ASP A 62 28.60 17.90 11.17
CA ASP A 62 28.20 17.13 12.33
C ASP A 62 27.15 16.09 11.89
N ASP A 63 27.62 14.86 11.66
CA ASP A 63 26.83 13.70 11.22
C ASP A 63 26.06 13.14 12.42
N SER A 64 25.37 14.02 13.15
CA SER A 64 24.24 13.64 13.99
C SER A 64 23.32 12.83 13.09
N LEU A 65 23.26 11.51 13.32
CA LEU A 65 22.53 10.55 12.48
C LEU A 65 21.18 11.13 12.11
N LYS A 66 21.02 11.55 10.84
CA LYS A 66 19.74 12.09 10.35
C LYS A 66 18.67 11.07 10.73
N LYS A 67 17.77 11.46 11.65
CA LYS A 67 16.74 10.56 12.15
C LYS A 67 15.91 10.09 10.95
N MET A 68 15.99 8.80 10.65
CA MET A 68 15.27 8.17 9.54
C MET A 68 13.77 8.34 9.75
N ARG A 69 13.08 8.86 8.74
CA ARG A 69 11.62 8.99 8.75
C ARG A 69 11.03 7.70 8.20
N ILE A 70 10.33 6.95 9.05
CA ILE A 70 9.74 5.66 8.68
C ILE A 70 8.24 5.86 8.51
N GLY A 71 7.75 5.59 7.30
CA GLY A 71 6.34 5.56 6.97
C GLY A 71 5.67 4.27 7.37
N VAL A 72 4.39 4.32 7.72
CA VAL A 72 3.54 3.14 7.91
C VAL A 72 2.20 3.35 7.22
N VAL A 73 1.72 2.31 6.55
CA VAL A 73 0.37 2.28 5.96
C VAL A 73 -0.38 1.05 6.49
N PHE A 74 -1.62 1.26 6.88
CA PHE A 74 -2.58 0.27 7.33
C PHE A 74 -3.98 0.81 7.10
N ASP A 75 -4.89 -0.07 6.67
CA ASP A 75 -6.29 0.28 6.39
C ASP A 75 -7.20 -0.84 6.91
N GLU A 76 -8.25 -0.44 7.63
CA GLU A 76 -9.23 -1.36 8.22
C GLU A 76 -10.14 -2.02 7.18
N LEU A 77 -10.30 -1.46 5.98
CA LEU A 77 -11.07 -2.08 4.88
C LEU A 77 -10.49 -3.44 4.50
N MET A 78 -9.18 -3.63 4.67
CA MET A 78 -8.53 -4.92 4.48
C MET A 78 -9.08 -5.99 5.40
N MET A 79 -9.68 -5.65 6.55
CA MET A 79 -10.25 -6.59 7.51
C MET A 79 -11.61 -7.17 7.09
N LEU A 80 -12.28 -6.54 6.12
CA LEU A 80 -13.57 -7.01 5.61
C LEU A 80 -13.44 -8.31 4.81
N HIS A 81 -12.26 -8.61 4.27
CA HIS A 81 -11.94 -9.90 3.66
C HIS A 81 -11.71 -10.97 4.74
N ARG A 82 -12.75 -11.73 5.08
CA ARG A 82 -12.74 -12.74 6.14
C ARG A 82 -13.50 -13.98 5.69
N GLU A 83 -12.98 -15.15 6.08
CA GLU A 83 -13.66 -16.42 5.94
C GLU A 83 -14.68 -16.67 7.08
N HIS A 84 -15.76 -17.37 6.78
CA HIS A 84 -16.84 -17.60 7.73
C HIS A 84 -16.46 -18.49 8.93
N LYS A 85 -15.56 -19.46 8.76
CA LYS A 85 -15.26 -20.48 9.79
C LYS A 85 -14.14 -20.11 10.76
N ASN A 86 -13.44 -18.99 10.53
CA ASN A 86 -12.36 -18.45 11.37
C ASN A 86 -11.20 -19.44 11.69
N ASP A 87 -11.11 -20.56 10.99
CA ASP A 87 -10.05 -21.56 11.09
C ASP A 87 -8.97 -21.41 10.00
N HIS A 88 -9.24 -20.61 8.96
CA HIS A 88 -8.28 -20.33 7.91
C HIS A 88 -7.05 -19.55 8.41
N PRO A 89 -5.82 -19.93 7.99
CA PRO A 89 -4.59 -19.29 8.44
C PRO A 89 -4.46 -17.84 7.96
N GLU A 90 -4.92 -17.53 6.75
CA GLU A 90 -5.04 -16.15 6.27
C GLU A 90 -6.33 -15.54 6.86
N ARG A 91 -6.20 -14.54 7.74
CA ARG A 91 -7.32 -13.93 8.46
C ARG A 91 -6.99 -12.49 8.90
N PRO A 92 -7.99 -11.62 9.13
CA PRO A 92 -7.77 -10.21 9.50
C PRO A 92 -6.88 -10.00 10.72
N GLU A 93 -6.90 -10.93 11.68
CA GLU A 93 -6.11 -10.88 12.90
C GLU A 93 -4.60 -10.82 12.64
N ARG A 94 -4.13 -11.28 11.47
CA ARG A 94 -2.70 -11.24 11.11
C ARG A 94 -2.16 -9.81 11.03
N VAL A 95 -2.84 -8.94 10.30
CA VAL A 95 -2.44 -7.52 10.16
C VAL A 95 -2.81 -6.71 11.40
N MET A 96 -3.94 -7.03 12.04
CA MET A 96 -4.34 -6.39 13.28
C MET A 96 -3.34 -6.66 14.42
N ALA A 97 -2.81 -7.88 14.52
CA ALA A 97 -1.79 -8.21 15.52
C ALA A 97 -0.51 -7.37 15.34
N ILE A 98 -0.10 -7.11 14.09
CA ILE A 98 1.06 -6.24 13.80
C ILE A 98 0.73 -4.80 14.23
N TYR A 99 -0.42 -4.27 13.80
CA TYR A 99 -0.85 -2.91 14.12
C TYR A 99 -0.94 -2.68 15.64
N LEU A 100 -1.63 -3.56 16.36
CA LEU A 100 -1.77 -3.49 17.82
C LEU A 100 -0.43 -3.66 18.54
N ASN A 101 0.48 -4.48 18.02
CA ASN A 101 1.81 -4.62 18.62
C ASN A 101 2.64 -3.35 18.45
N LEU A 102 2.53 -2.64 17.32
CA LEU A 102 3.19 -1.33 17.14
C LEU A 102 2.64 -0.27 18.12
N ILE A 103 1.34 -0.28 18.38
CA ILE A 103 0.71 0.58 19.40
C ILE A 103 1.21 0.22 20.79
N LYS A 104 1.13 -1.07 21.17
CA LYS A 104 1.54 -1.57 22.50
C LYS A 104 3.01 -1.28 22.81
N LYS A 105 3.86 -1.22 21.78
CA LYS A 105 5.29 -0.91 21.90
C LYS A 105 5.58 0.59 21.80
N GLU A 106 4.55 1.43 21.70
CA GLU A 106 4.68 2.89 21.55
C GLU A 106 5.56 3.30 20.35
N LEU A 107 5.60 2.44 19.33
CA LEU A 107 6.36 2.70 18.10
C LEU A 107 5.54 3.55 17.13
N PHE A 108 4.21 3.45 17.19
CA PHE A 108 3.34 4.15 16.24
C PHE A 108 3.50 5.68 16.28
N SER A 109 3.78 6.26 17.45
CA SER A 109 4.04 7.69 17.63
C SER A 109 5.33 8.17 16.94
N GLN A 110 6.21 7.23 16.54
CA GLN A 110 7.47 7.52 15.86
C GLN A 110 7.38 7.31 14.34
N LEU A 111 6.25 6.76 13.86
CA LEU A 111 6.01 6.48 12.45
C LEU A 111 5.20 7.61 11.80
N ILE A 112 5.44 7.83 10.52
CA ILE A 112 4.65 8.76 9.71
C ILE A 112 3.55 7.97 9.03
N ARG A 113 2.29 8.32 9.29
CA ARG A 113 1.16 7.69 8.60
C ARG A 113 1.20 8.07 7.12
N ILE A 114 1.19 7.05 6.26
CA ILE A 114 0.93 7.17 4.83
C ILE A 114 -0.54 6.80 4.64
N GLU A 115 -1.29 7.63 3.92
CA GLU A 115 -2.68 7.31 3.61
C GLU A 115 -2.75 6.17 2.59
N SER A 116 -3.74 5.31 2.79
CA SER A 116 -4.09 4.22 1.89
C SER A 116 -5.01 4.72 0.79
N GLU A 117 -4.83 4.17 -0.40
CA GLU A 117 -5.72 4.37 -1.55
C GLU A 117 -5.99 3.03 -2.21
N GLU A 118 -7.13 2.91 -2.90
CA GLU A 118 -7.39 1.76 -3.76
C GLU A 118 -6.50 1.85 -5.00
N ALA A 119 -5.86 0.73 -5.38
CA ALA A 119 -5.16 0.66 -6.66
C ALA A 119 -6.15 0.89 -7.81
N VAL A 120 -5.82 1.82 -8.70
CA VAL A 120 -6.60 2.03 -9.92
C VAL A 120 -6.32 0.91 -10.93
N ASP A 121 -7.28 0.65 -11.81
CA ASP A 121 -7.18 -0.44 -12.79
C ASP A 121 -5.94 -0.27 -13.68
N GLU A 122 -5.56 0.97 -14.02
CA GLU A 122 -4.37 1.27 -14.81
C GLU A 122 -3.08 0.75 -14.15
N ASP A 123 -2.96 0.87 -12.83
CA ASP A 123 -1.79 0.40 -12.08
C ASP A 123 -1.80 -1.14 -12.01
N LEU A 124 -2.97 -1.73 -11.74
CA LEU A 124 -3.12 -3.19 -11.67
C LEU A 124 -2.79 -3.86 -13.02
N LEU A 125 -3.17 -3.22 -14.14
CA LEU A 125 -2.90 -3.70 -15.50
C LEU A 125 -1.40 -3.72 -15.86
N LEU A 126 -0.53 -3.08 -15.08
CA LEU A 126 0.92 -3.17 -15.27
C LEU A 126 1.48 -4.55 -14.88
N ALA A 127 0.76 -5.31 -14.04
CA ALA A 127 1.17 -6.64 -13.58
C ALA A 127 0.18 -7.75 -13.96
N HIS A 128 -1.07 -7.40 -14.31
CA HIS A 128 -2.17 -8.34 -14.56
C HIS A 128 -2.86 -8.10 -15.88
N LYS A 129 -3.52 -9.13 -16.41
CA LYS A 129 -4.38 -9.00 -17.60
C LYS A 129 -5.74 -8.41 -17.23
N GLN A 130 -6.37 -7.72 -18.18
CA GLN A 130 -7.74 -7.20 -18.01
C GLN A 130 -8.74 -8.28 -17.57
N LEU A 131 -8.60 -9.49 -18.12
CA LEU A 131 -9.46 -10.62 -17.78
C LEU A 131 -9.31 -11.06 -16.32
N HIS A 132 -8.11 -10.94 -15.76
CA HIS A 132 -7.85 -11.24 -14.35
C HIS A 132 -8.62 -10.31 -13.42
N LEU A 133 -8.49 -8.99 -13.66
CA LEU A 133 -9.22 -7.96 -12.90
C LEU A 133 -10.73 -8.20 -12.98
N HIS A 134 -11.22 -8.52 -14.18
CA HIS A 134 -12.64 -8.83 -14.37
C HIS A 134 -13.08 -10.04 -13.54
N HIS A 135 -12.32 -11.14 -13.55
CA HIS A 135 -12.66 -12.33 -12.76
C HIS A 135 -12.69 -12.03 -11.26
N VAL A 136 -11.67 -11.36 -10.70
CA VAL A 136 -11.64 -11.02 -9.26
C VAL A 136 -12.85 -10.16 -8.87
N LYS A 137 -13.20 -9.17 -9.71
CA LYS A 137 -14.35 -8.27 -9.48
C LYS A 137 -15.68 -8.99 -9.57
N GLU A 138 -15.90 -9.80 -10.61
CA GLU A 138 -17.17 -10.50 -10.80
C GLU A 138 -17.36 -11.63 -9.79
N ASP A 139 -16.32 -12.39 -9.45
CA ASP A 139 -16.39 -13.43 -8.42
C ASP A 139 -16.80 -12.83 -7.07
N ALA A 140 -16.27 -11.67 -6.70
CA ALA A 140 -16.67 -10.95 -5.49
C ALA A 140 -18.14 -10.49 -5.53
N LYS A 141 -18.61 -9.96 -6.68
CA LYS A 141 -20.02 -9.55 -6.85
C LYS A 141 -20.99 -10.73 -6.84
N ASP A 142 -20.62 -11.85 -7.42
CA ASP A 142 -21.48 -13.04 -7.43
C ASP A 142 -21.65 -13.61 -6.02
N LEU A 143 -20.60 -13.56 -5.19
CA LEU A 143 -20.69 -13.89 -3.76
C LEU A 143 -21.55 -12.91 -2.96
N GLU A 144 -21.65 -11.65 -3.39
CA GLU A 144 -22.62 -10.71 -2.83
C GLU A 144 -24.06 -11.11 -3.16
N ARG A 145 -24.31 -11.51 -4.42
CA ARG A 145 -25.64 -11.92 -4.92
C ARG A 145 -26.10 -13.25 -4.33
N ASN A 146 -25.18 -14.19 -4.14
CA ASN A 146 -25.49 -15.52 -3.62
C ASN A 146 -24.45 -15.98 -2.59
N LYS A 147 -24.82 -15.84 -1.32
CA LYS A 147 -24.00 -16.21 -0.15
C LYS A 147 -23.69 -17.71 -0.04
N ASN A 148 -24.40 -18.56 -0.78
CA ASN A 148 -24.17 -20.01 -0.82
C ASN A 148 -23.15 -20.42 -1.89
N LEU A 149 -22.75 -19.51 -2.78
CA LEU A 149 -21.67 -19.77 -3.71
C LEU A 149 -20.38 -19.99 -2.94
N ARG A 150 -19.66 -21.05 -3.32
CA ARG A 150 -18.30 -21.30 -2.86
C ARG A 150 -17.36 -21.05 -4.04
N THR A 151 -16.24 -20.41 -3.78
CA THR A 151 -15.18 -20.31 -4.77
C THR A 151 -14.56 -21.68 -4.99
N SER A 152 -14.21 -21.99 -6.23
CA SER A 152 -13.52 -23.23 -6.62
C SER A 152 -12.01 -23.21 -6.34
N GLN A 153 -11.54 -22.15 -5.69
CA GLN A 153 -10.13 -21.85 -5.43
C GLN A 153 -9.68 -22.57 -4.16
N VAL A 154 -8.96 -23.67 -4.32
CA VAL A 154 -8.66 -24.65 -3.25
C VAL A 154 -7.91 -24.05 -2.07
N ASP A 155 -7.10 -23.01 -2.30
CA ASP A 155 -6.26 -22.38 -1.30
C ASP A 155 -6.67 -20.95 -0.95
N THR A 156 -7.75 -20.41 -1.54
CA THR A 156 -8.10 -19.00 -1.40
C THR A 156 -9.60 -18.83 -1.22
N TYR A 157 -10.02 -18.34 -0.05
CA TYR A 157 -11.42 -17.98 0.17
C TYR A 157 -11.72 -16.60 -0.41
N MET A 158 -12.98 -16.33 -0.74
CA MET A 158 -13.43 -15.00 -1.11
C MET A 158 -14.75 -14.67 -0.42
N ASN A 159 -15.04 -13.39 -0.36
CA ASN A 159 -16.31 -12.81 0.03
C ASN A 159 -16.54 -11.53 -0.80
N LYS A 160 -17.69 -10.89 -0.62
CA LYS A 160 -18.05 -9.68 -1.36
C LYS A 160 -17.10 -8.48 -1.22
N PHE A 161 -16.29 -8.44 -0.15
CA PHE A 161 -15.32 -7.37 0.09
C PHE A 161 -13.92 -7.71 -0.38
N THR A 162 -13.73 -8.84 -1.05
CA THR A 162 -12.40 -9.34 -1.42
C THR A 162 -11.72 -8.46 -2.43
N ASP A 163 -12.43 -8.03 -3.48
CA ASP A 163 -11.86 -7.12 -4.47
C ASP A 163 -11.43 -5.80 -3.81
N GLN A 164 -12.31 -5.18 -3.01
CA GLN A 164 -11.99 -3.94 -2.29
C GLN A 164 -10.78 -4.09 -1.34
N ALA A 165 -10.73 -5.17 -0.56
CA ALA A 165 -9.58 -5.42 0.31
C ALA A 165 -8.29 -5.60 -0.52
N ALA A 166 -8.36 -6.29 -1.65
CA ALA A 166 -7.23 -6.52 -2.53
C ALA A 166 -6.76 -5.23 -3.23
N THR A 167 -7.67 -4.35 -3.67
CA THR A 167 -7.32 -3.05 -4.27
C THR A 167 -6.71 -2.11 -3.24
N ILE A 168 -7.25 -2.04 -2.02
CA ILE A 168 -6.66 -1.30 -0.90
C ILE A 168 -5.26 -1.84 -0.55
N SER A 169 -5.08 -3.16 -0.51
CA SER A 169 -3.79 -3.79 -0.22
C SER A 169 -2.73 -3.45 -1.28
N ALA A 170 -3.09 -3.56 -2.56
CA ALA A 170 -2.19 -3.21 -3.66
C ALA A 170 -1.88 -1.71 -3.66
N GLY A 171 -2.89 -0.85 -3.54
CA GLY A 171 -2.74 0.60 -3.56
C GLY A 171 -1.98 1.14 -2.36
N SER A 172 -2.20 0.60 -1.16
CA SER A 172 -1.37 0.90 0.02
C SER A 172 0.11 0.59 -0.22
N THR A 173 0.40 -0.50 -0.94
CA THR A 173 1.79 -0.86 -1.30
C THR A 173 2.38 0.14 -2.31
N VAL A 174 1.56 0.58 -3.29
CA VAL A 174 1.94 1.63 -4.25
C VAL A 174 2.23 2.95 -3.53
N GLU A 175 1.36 3.39 -2.64
CA GLU A 175 1.53 4.64 -1.88
C GLU A 175 2.77 4.60 -0.97
N ALA A 176 3.06 3.45 -0.35
CA ALA A 176 4.28 3.26 0.43
C ALA A 176 5.54 3.43 -0.44
N VAL A 177 5.56 2.82 -1.63
CA VAL A 177 6.69 2.96 -2.57
C VAL A 177 6.79 4.39 -3.10
N ALA A 178 5.68 4.98 -3.54
CA ALA A 178 5.63 6.35 -4.05
C ALA A 178 6.12 7.37 -3.01
N SER A 179 5.74 7.18 -1.74
CA SER A 179 6.16 8.02 -0.63
C SER A 179 7.69 7.99 -0.43
N VAL A 180 8.31 6.82 -0.53
CA VAL A 180 9.78 6.67 -0.46
C VAL A 180 10.44 7.24 -1.71
N CYS A 181 9.95 6.93 -2.91
CA CYS A 181 10.51 7.40 -4.17
C CYS A 181 10.46 8.92 -4.32
N SER A 182 9.43 9.58 -3.77
CA SER A 182 9.33 11.04 -3.76
C SER A 182 10.40 11.72 -2.90
N GLN A 183 10.97 11.00 -1.91
CA GLN A 183 11.90 11.49 -0.89
C GLN A 183 11.38 12.68 -0.05
N MET A 184 10.12 13.09 -0.23
CA MET A 184 9.55 14.26 0.42
C MET A 184 9.11 13.95 1.86
N MET A 185 8.37 12.85 2.06
CA MET A 185 7.75 12.55 3.36
C MET A 185 8.55 11.55 4.21
N VAL A 186 9.03 10.46 3.61
CA VAL A 186 9.63 9.33 4.34
C VAL A 186 10.90 8.86 3.64
N ASP A 187 11.81 8.26 4.41
CA ASP A 187 13.04 7.65 3.91
C ASP A 187 12.88 6.13 3.73
N GLN A 188 11.98 5.51 4.50
CA GLN A 188 11.59 4.10 4.43
C GLN A 188 10.09 3.97 4.70
N ALA A 189 9.47 2.87 4.28
CA ALA A 189 8.07 2.61 4.57
C ALA A 189 7.82 1.13 4.88
N PHE A 190 6.83 0.88 5.73
CA PHE A 190 6.33 -0.45 6.05
C PHE A 190 4.82 -0.54 5.81
N ALA A 191 4.41 -1.38 4.87
CA ALA A 191 3.02 -1.58 4.51
C ALA A 191 2.45 -2.82 5.21
N ILE A 192 1.48 -2.62 6.11
CA ILE A 192 0.82 -3.68 6.87
C ILE A 192 -0.42 -4.10 6.11
N VAL A 193 -0.26 -4.93 5.07
CA VAL A 193 -1.30 -5.16 4.08
C VAL A 193 -1.80 -6.60 4.02
N ARG A 194 -3.08 -6.76 3.66
CA ARG A 194 -3.72 -8.02 3.27
C ARG A 194 -4.92 -7.77 2.35
N PRO A 195 -5.30 -8.69 1.45
CA PRO A 195 -4.67 -9.98 1.18
C PRO A 195 -3.22 -9.86 0.67
N PRO A 196 -2.37 -10.90 0.85
CA PRO A 196 -1.00 -10.87 0.34
C PRO A 196 -0.98 -10.79 -1.20
N GLY A 197 0.20 -10.56 -1.79
CA GLY A 197 0.29 -10.38 -3.25
C GLY A 197 1.32 -11.22 -4.00
N HIS A 198 2.40 -11.66 -3.37
CA HIS A 198 3.56 -12.21 -4.10
C HIS A 198 3.32 -13.47 -4.95
N HIS A 199 2.26 -14.23 -4.70
CA HIS A 199 1.90 -15.43 -5.46
C HIS A 199 0.91 -15.16 -6.61
N ALA A 200 0.33 -13.97 -6.68
CA ALA A 200 -0.58 -13.63 -7.77
C ALA A 200 0.20 -13.55 -9.09
N HIS A 201 -0.15 -14.43 -10.02
CA HIS A 201 0.36 -14.41 -11.39
C HIS A 201 -0.46 -13.43 -12.24
N ASN A 202 -0.04 -13.17 -13.47
CA ASN A 202 -0.68 -12.19 -14.35
C ASN A 202 -2.16 -12.49 -14.71
N ASN A 203 -2.62 -13.72 -14.52
CA ASN A 203 -3.98 -14.16 -14.86
C ASN A 203 -4.45 -15.34 -13.99
N GLN A 204 -3.93 -15.43 -12.76
CA GLN A 204 -4.28 -16.49 -11.81
C GLN A 204 -4.03 -15.99 -10.39
N ILE A 205 -5.05 -16.16 -9.53
CA ILE A 205 -4.88 -16.01 -8.08
C ILE A 205 -4.29 -17.31 -7.52
N ALA A 206 -3.46 -17.21 -6.50
CA ALA A 206 -2.80 -18.36 -5.87
C ALA A 206 -2.28 -17.98 -4.49
N GLY A 207 -2.22 -18.94 -3.57
CA GLY A 207 -1.62 -18.77 -2.24
C GLY A 207 -2.12 -17.53 -1.50
N PHE A 208 -3.45 -17.38 -1.44
CA PHE A 208 -4.17 -16.24 -0.85
C PHE A 208 -4.04 -14.89 -1.58
N CYS A 209 -3.33 -14.85 -2.72
CA CYS A 209 -2.98 -13.60 -3.40
C CYS A 209 -3.89 -13.33 -4.61
N PHE A 210 -4.58 -12.19 -4.59
CA PHE A 210 -5.46 -11.74 -5.68
C PHE A 210 -4.75 -10.84 -6.68
N TYR A 211 -4.05 -9.81 -6.17
CA TYR A 211 -3.22 -8.91 -6.96
C TYR A 211 -1.79 -8.95 -6.44
N ASN A 212 -0.83 -8.90 -7.37
CA ASN A 212 0.59 -8.85 -7.03
C ASN A 212 1.01 -7.47 -6.53
N ASN A 213 0.77 -7.19 -5.25
CA ASN A 213 1.04 -5.89 -4.61
C ASN A 213 2.46 -5.37 -4.92
N VAL A 214 3.47 -6.23 -4.74
CA VAL A 214 4.88 -5.87 -4.98
C VAL A 214 5.17 -5.68 -6.46
N GLY A 215 4.62 -6.54 -7.32
CA GLY A 215 4.76 -6.44 -8.77
C GLY A 215 4.15 -5.15 -9.33
N VAL A 216 2.95 -4.80 -8.87
CA VAL A 216 2.26 -3.55 -9.25
C VAL A 216 3.08 -2.34 -8.79
N ALA A 217 3.44 -2.28 -7.50
CA ALA A 217 4.19 -1.15 -6.96
C ALA A 217 5.55 -0.96 -7.64
N ALA A 218 6.26 -2.06 -7.95
CA ALA A 218 7.51 -2.00 -8.71
C ALA A 218 7.31 -1.44 -10.12
N ARG A 219 6.24 -1.83 -10.83
CA ARG A 219 5.95 -1.32 -12.17
C ARG A 219 5.53 0.15 -12.17
N VAL A 220 4.77 0.59 -11.17
CA VAL A 220 4.37 2.00 -11.02
C VAL A 220 5.59 2.91 -10.77
N ALA A 221 6.62 2.39 -10.09
CA ALA A 221 7.82 3.16 -9.74
C ALA A 221 8.89 3.24 -10.85
N GLN A 222 8.76 2.46 -11.94
CA GLN A 222 9.70 2.41 -13.07
C GLN A 222 9.56 3.63 -14.00
#